data_AF-Q10VA1-F1
#
_entry.id   AF-Q10VA1-F1
#
_cell.length_a   1.000
_cell.length_b   1.000
_cell.length_c   1.000
_cell.angle_alpha   90.00
_cell.angle_beta   90.00
_cell.angle_gamma   90.00
#
_symmetry.space_group_name_H-M   'P 1'
#
loop_
_entity.id
_entity.type
_entity.pdbx_description
1 polymer ?
#
loop_
_entity_poly.entity_id
_entity_poly.type
_entity_poly.pdbx_seq_one_letter_code
_entity_poly.pdbx_strand_id
1 'polypeptide(L)'
;MYKVSQMNPTLEYIYNHPKETKRIIGITYEQLIKLIAKAQVIESEKKEAIAKTEKRLIKAGGVRKKNLTKEEEIILTLFYLHQIPSFQTLGINFGISESSANNIFHYWIDILRELLPASLLEQVKKKENELEWVKEILTELELIVDSTEQSRERPSEYKDQEKYQI
;
A
#
# COMPACT_ATOMS: atom_id res chain seq x y z
N MET A 1 -21.41 22.76 -9.43
CA MET A 1 -20.04 22.47 -9.93
C MET A 1 -19.11 22.59 -8.73
N TYR A 2 -18.92 21.52 -7.97
CA TYR A 2 -18.24 21.59 -6.67
C TYR A 2 -16.72 21.59 -6.85
N LYS A 3 -16.15 22.79 -6.80
CA LYS A 3 -14.77 23.02 -6.36
C LYS A 3 -14.75 22.76 -4.85
N VAL A 4 -13.98 21.77 -4.43
CA VAL A 4 -13.68 21.56 -3.02
C VAL A 4 -12.18 21.30 -2.93
N SER A 5 -11.43 22.37 -2.71
CA SER A 5 -10.08 22.32 -2.17
C SER A 5 -10.22 22.06 -0.67
N GLN A 6 -10.66 20.86 -0.31
CA GLN A 6 -10.68 20.37 1.06
C GLN A 6 -9.86 19.10 1.08
N MET A 7 -9.08 18.94 2.15
CA MET A 7 -8.27 17.76 2.39
C MET A 7 -9.17 16.51 2.33
N ASN A 8 -8.65 15.41 1.79
CA ASN A 8 -9.43 14.17 1.76
C ASN A 8 -9.95 13.81 3.17
N PRO A 9 -11.23 13.42 3.33
CA PRO A 9 -11.80 13.08 4.63
C PRO A 9 -11.02 12.00 5.40
N THR A 10 -10.40 11.06 4.67
CA THR A 10 -9.55 10.01 5.23
C THR A 10 -8.28 10.61 5.84
N LEU A 11 -7.65 11.57 5.17
CA LEU A 11 -6.47 12.28 5.69
C LEU A 11 -6.83 13.13 6.89
N GLU A 12 -7.91 13.89 6.79
CA GLU A 12 -8.40 14.74 7.87
C GLU A 12 -8.66 13.91 9.13
N TYR A 13 -9.28 12.74 8.98
CA TYR A 13 -9.47 11.83 10.08
C TYR A 13 -8.16 11.32 10.68
N ILE A 14 -7.20 10.90 9.84
CA ILE A 14 -5.88 10.41 10.32
C ILE A 14 -5.14 11.49 11.11
N TYR A 15 -5.15 12.74 10.63
CA TYR A 15 -4.48 13.85 11.29
C TYR A 15 -5.17 14.27 12.60
N ASN A 16 -6.49 14.21 12.66
CA ASN A 16 -7.26 14.53 13.86
C ASN A 16 -7.25 13.39 14.89
N HIS A 17 -7.03 12.14 14.46
CA HIS A 17 -7.02 10.95 15.32
C HIS A 17 -5.73 10.12 15.18
N PRO A 18 -4.55 10.62 15.63
CA PRO A 18 -3.27 9.93 15.48
C PRO A 18 -3.21 8.52 16.10
N LYS A 19 -4.03 8.27 17.13
CA LYS A 19 -4.11 6.96 17.81
C LYS A 19 -4.79 5.91 16.93
N GLU A 20 -5.66 6.33 16.02
CA GLU A 20 -6.41 5.44 15.14
C GLU A 20 -5.69 5.16 13.81
N THR A 21 -4.64 5.94 13.50
CA THR A 21 -3.84 5.79 12.28
C THR A 21 -3.41 4.33 12.06
N LYS A 22 -2.95 3.64 13.11
CA LYS A 22 -2.51 2.24 13.00
C LYS A 22 -3.64 1.30 12.58
N ARG A 23 -4.88 1.57 13.00
CA ARG A 23 -6.05 0.77 12.62
C ARG A 23 -6.50 1.03 11.18
N ILE A 24 -6.26 2.24 10.67
CA ILE A 24 -6.72 2.66 9.34
C ILE A 24 -5.73 2.24 8.25
N ILE A 25 -4.43 2.38 8.51
CA ILE A 25 -3.36 2.19 7.51
C ILE A 25 -2.24 1.23 7.96
N GLY A 26 -2.37 0.57 9.11
CA GLY A 26 -1.43 -0.46 9.57
C GLY A 26 -0.14 0.05 10.23
N ILE A 27 0.10 1.36 10.25
CA ILE A 27 1.32 1.98 10.83
C ILE A 27 0.99 3.11 11.81
N THR A 28 1.88 3.38 12.75
CA THR A 28 1.70 4.50 13.70
C THR A 28 1.82 5.86 13.00
N TYR A 29 1.20 6.88 13.57
CA TYR A 29 1.26 8.24 13.02
C TYR A 29 2.70 8.75 12.87
N GLU A 30 3.58 8.50 13.84
CA GLU A 30 5.00 8.89 13.75
C GLU A 30 5.73 8.19 12.61
N GLN A 31 5.43 6.90 12.38
CA GLN A 31 5.98 6.14 11.25
C GLN A 31 5.45 6.68 9.93
N LEU A 32 4.17 7.05 9.86
CA LEU A 32 3.56 7.65 8.67
C LEU A 32 4.27 8.94 8.26
N ILE A 33 4.47 9.88 9.20
CA ILE A 33 5.15 11.16 8.90
C ILE A 33 6.58 10.92 8.40
N LYS A 34 7.33 10.03 9.06
CA LYS A 34 8.69 9.66 8.64
C LYS A 34 8.70 9.01 7.24
N LEU A 35 7.71 8.17 6.95
CA LEU A 35 7.58 7.49 5.67
C LEU A 35 7.26 8.49 4.55
N ILE A 36 6.29 9.39 4.75
CA ILE A 36 5.92 10.42 3.78
C ILE A 36 7.13 11.27 3.42
N ALA A 37 7.86 11.76 4.41
CA ALA A 37 9.05 12.58 4.19
C ALA A 37 10.09 11.85 3.32
N LYS A 38 10.40 10.59 3.63
CA LYS A 38 11.35 9.79 2.84
C LYS A 38 10.86 9.46 1.44
N ALA A 39 9.58 9.10 1.31
CA ALA A 39 8.98 8.73 0.04
C ALA A 39 8.94 9.92 -0.93
N GLN A 40 8.68 11.13 -0.43
CA GLN A 40 8.72 12.36 -1.24
C GLN A 40 10.13 12.67 -1.78
N VAL A 41 11.18 12.39 -0.99
CA VAL A 41 12.58 12.55 -1.44
C VAL A 41 12.90 11.58 -2.58
N ILE A 42 12.64 10.28 -2.40
CA ILE A 42 12.91 9.27 -3.44
C ILE A 42 12.11 9.55 -4.73
N GLU A 43 10.85 9.97 -4.60
CA GLU A 43 10.03 10.32 -5.77
C GLU A 43 10.63 11.51 -6.55
N SER A 44 11.15 12.51 -5.83
CA SER A 44 11.80 13.66 -6.47
C SER A 44 13.09 13.27 -7.19
N GLU A 45 13.92 12.43 -6.58
CA GLU A 45 15.16 11.90 -7.17
C GLU A 45 14.86 11.09 -8.45
N LYS A 46 13.84 10.22 -8.41
CA LYS A 46 13.39 9.46 -9.59
C LYS A 46 12.93 10.37 -10.72
N LYS A 47 12.15 11.40 -10.41
CA LYS A 47 11.70 12.38 -11.41
C LYS A 47 12.85 13.15 -12.03
N GLU A 48 13.83 13.54 -11.23
CA GLU A 48 15.04 14.21 -11.73
C GLU A 48 15.87 13.28 -12.61
N ALA A 49 16.02 12.01 -12.24
CA ALA A 49 16.74 11.01 -13.04
C ALA A 49 16.05 10.80 -14.40
N ILE A 50 14.72 10.69 -14.42
CA ILE A 50 13.94 10.58 -15.66
C ILE A 50 14.11 11.85 -16.51
N ALA A 51 14.01 13.02 -15.91
CA ALA A 51 14.17 14.30 -16.61
C ALA A 51 15.58 14.51 -17.21
N LYS A 52 16.63 13.99 -16.55
CA LYS A 52 18.01 14.02 -17.07
C LYS A 52 18.19 13.06 -18.25
N THR A 53 17.51 11.91 -18.22
CA THR A 53 17.59 10.89 -19.27
C THR A 53 16.76 11.26 -20.51
N GLU A 54 15.62 11.92 -20.31
CA GLU A 54 14.73 12.36 -21.38
C GLU A 54 15.18 13.71 -21.97
N LYS A 55 15.96 13.70 -23.07
CA LYS A 55 16.19 14.90 -23.89
C LYS A 55 14.90 15.29 -24.63
N ARG A 56 13.97 15.94 -23.94
CA ARG A 56 12.72 16.42 -24.56
C ARG A 56 12.97 17.63 -25.46
N LEU A 57 12.60 17.52 -26.73
CA LEU A 57 12.63 18.62 -27.72
C LEU A 57 11.51 19.65 -27.51
N ILE A 58 10.45 19.32 -26.76
CA ILE A 58 9.26 20.16 -26.51
C ILE A 58 8.98 20.17 -24.99
N LYS A 59 8.49 21.30 -24.47
CA LYS A 59 7.99 21.39 -23.08
C LYS A 59 6.96 20.30 -22.81
N ALA A 60 6.94 19.75 -21.60
CA ALA A 60 5.90 18.82 -21.19
C ALA A 60 4.52 19.43 -21.51
N GLY A 61 3.68 18.69 -22.25
CA GLY A 61 2.32 19.13 -22.57
C GLY A 61 1.55 19.48 -21.30
N GLY A 62 0.54 20.36 -21.41
CA GLY A 62 -0.21 20.86 -20.26
C GLY A 62 -0.75 19.74 -19.38
N VAL A 63 -0.04 19.46 -18.28
CA VAL A 63 -0.42 18.43 -17.32
C VAL A 63 -1.72 18.89 -16.67
N ARG A 64 -2.79 18.10 -16.80
CA ARG A 64 -4.00 18.31 -16.00
C ARG A 64 -3.57 18.33 -14.53
N LYS A 65 -3.99 19.37 -13.79
CA LYS A 65 -3.66 19.50 -12.36
C LYS A 65 -3.98 18.17 -11.67
N LYS A 66 -2.99 17.61 -10.95
CA LYS A 66 -3.20 16.39 -10.17
C LYS A 66 -4.34 16.63 -9.20
N ASN A 67 -5.31 15.71 -9.17
CA ASN A 67 -6.46 15.78 -8.28
C ASN A 67 -6.09 15.51 -6.81
N LEU A 68 -4.93 14.90 -6.56
CA LEU A 68 -4.45 14.50 -5.24
C LEU A 68 -3.04 15.05 -4.99
N THR A 69 -2.79 15.38 -3.73
CA THR A 69 -1.46 15.68 -3.19
C THR A 69 -0.64 14.39 -3.06
N LYS A 70 0.70 14.52 -3.00
CA LYS A 70 1.59 13.36 -2.83
C LYS A 70 1.29 12.57 -1.55
N GLU A 71 0.92 13.28 -0.48
CA GLU A 71 0.55 12.65 0.80
C GLU A 71 -0.70 11.78 0.65
N GLU A 72 -1.73 12.30 -0.02
CA GLU A 72 -2.94 11.55 -0.30
C GLU A 72 -2.67 10.33 -1.19
N GLU A 73 -1.80 10.45 -2.18
CA GLU A 73 -1.40 9.32 -3.03
C GLU A 73 -0.66 8.21 -2.23
N ILE A 74 0.22 8.58 -1.30
CA ILE A 74 0.91 7.63 -0.42
C ILE A 74 -0.09 6.95 0.53
N ILE A 75 -0.98 7.73 1.15
CA ILE A 75 -1.98 7.22 2.09
C ILE A 75 -2.99 6.33 1.37
N LEU A 76 -3.39 6.64 0.13
CA LEU A 76 -4.20 5.77 -0.72
C LEU A 76 -3.56 4.39 -0.86
N THR A 77 -2.24 4.36 -1.08
CA THR A 77 -1.49 3.12 -1.25
C THR A 77 -1.42 2.32 0.05
N LEU A 78 -1.14 2.98 1.18
CA LEU A 78 -1.12 2.32 2.49
C LEU A 78 -2.50 1.81 2.93
N PHE A 79 -3.54 2.59 2.65
CA PHE A 79 -4.92 2.19 2.91
C PHE A 79 -5.29 0.94 2.10
N TYR A 80 -4.85 0.86 0.84
CA TYR A 80 -5.03 -0.35 0.05
C TYR A 80 -4.32 -1.56 0.67
N LEU A 81 -3.03 -1.40 1.03
CA LEU A 81 -2.24 -2.48 1.59
C LEU A 81 -2.80 -3.02 2.91
N HIS A 82 -3.41 -2.16 3.73
CA HIS A 82 -3.95 -2.57 5.02
C HIS A 82 -5.39 -3.10 4.96
N GLN A 83 -6.26 -2.46 4.18
CA GLN A 83 -7.70 -2.76 4.16
C GLN A 83 -8.13 -3.63 2.96
N ILE A 84 -7.25 -3.78 1.97
CA ILE A 84 -7.50 -4.52 0.71
C ILE A 84 -8.87 -4.18 0.08
N PRO A 85 -9.24 -2.89 -0.07
CA PRO A 85 -10.47 -2.48 -0.72
C PRO A 85 -10.38 -2.65 -2.24
N SER A 86 -11.52 -2.64 -2.94
CA SER A 86 -11.52 -2.54 -4.40
C SER A 86 -11.02 -1.15 -4.86
N PHE A 87 -10.46 -1.07 -6.07
CA PHE A 87 -10.06 0.21 -6.67
C PHE A 87 -11.24 1.16 -6.89
N GLN A 88 -12.46 0.64 -7.01
CA GLN A 88 -13.68 1.44 -7.04
C GLN A 88 -13.93 2.14 -5.70
N THR A 89 -13.84 1.39 -4.59
CA THR A 89 -13.97 1.95 -3.24
C THR A 89 -12.86 2.96 -2.94
N LEU A 90 -11.62 2.70 -3.38
CA LEU A 90 -10.55 3.70 -3.32
C LEU A 90 -10.89 4.95 -4.12
N GLY A 91 -11.38 4.79 -5.35
CA GLY A 91 -11.78 5.92 -6.18
C GLY A 91 -12.83 6.80 -5.51
N ILE A 92 -13.84 6.18 -4.89
CA ILE A 92 -14.88 6.87 -4.11
C ILE A 92 -14.27 7.60 -2.91
N ASN A 93 -13.47 6.92 -2.09
CA ASN A 93 -12.88 7.49 -0.88
C ASN A 93 -11.92 8.65 -1.19
N PHE A 94 -11.20 8.59 -2.32
CA PHE A 94 -10.20 9.58 -2.72
C PHE A 94 -10.69 10.59 -3.77
N GLY A 95 -11.97 10.53 -4.18
CA GLY A 95 -12.54 11.46 -5.15
C GLY A 95 -11.94 11.36 -6.56
N ILE A 96 -11.52 10.17 -6.98
CA ILE A 96 -10.87 9.91 -8.27
C ILE A 96 -11.52 8.73 -9.01
N SER A 97 -11.19 8.54 -10.29
CA SER A 97 -11.62 7.35 -11.03
C SER A 97 -10.91 6.09 -10.54
N GLU A 98 -11.56 4.93 -10.70
CA GLU A 98 -10.97 3.60 -10.46
C GLU A 98 -9.61 3.44 -11.17
N SER A 99 -9.56 3.82 -12.44
CA SER A 99 -8.33 3.78 -13.24
C SER A 99 -7.22 4.69 -12.68
N SER A 100 -7.57 5.85 -12.13
CA SER A 100 -6.60 6.75 -11.50
C SER A 100 -6.08 6.14 -10.19
N ALA A 101 -6.96 5.54 -9.39
CA ALA A 101 -6.59 4.87 -8.14
C ALA A 101 -5.62 3.72 -8.39
N ASN A 102 -5.91 2.88 -9.40
CA ASN A 102 -5.03 1.80 -9.83
C ASN A 102 -3.64 2.32 -10.25
N ASN A 103 -3.59 3.36 -11.09
CA ASN A 103 -2.33 3.93 -11.54
C ASN A 103 -1.51 4.55 -10.39
N ILE A 104 -2.17 5.24 -9.46
CA ILE A 104 -1.52 5.83 -8.28
C ILE A 104 -0.97 4.73 -7.37
N PHE A 105 -1.75 3.69 -7.10
CA PHE A 105 -1.32 2.56 -6.28
C PHE A 105 -0.07 1.90 -6.85
N HIS A 106 -0.09 1.54 -8.13
CA HIS A 106 1.05 0.89 -8.78
C HIS A 106 2.30 1.80 -8.87
N TYR A 107 2.10 3.11 -9.05
CA TYR A 107 3.21 4.05 -9.03
C TYR A 107 3.90 4.13 -7.66
N TRP A 108 3.12 4.24 -6.58
CA TRP A 108 3.68 4.40 -5.24
C TRP A 108 4.15 3.09 -4.62
N ILE A 109 3.53 1.94 -4.94
CA ILE A 109 4.01 0.65 -4.42
C ILE A 109 5.43 0.35 -4.89
N ASP A 110 5.79 0.72 -6.12
CA ASP A 110 7.15 0.54 -6.64
C ASP A 110 8.17 1.42 -5.89
N ILE A 111 7.79 2.65 -5.54
CA ILE A 111 8.63 3.53 -4.71
C ILE A 111 8.74 3.01 -3.28
N LEU A 112 7.63 2.56 -2.69
CA LEU A 112 7.59 2.02 -1.34
C LEU A 112 8.38 0.71 -1.22
N ARG A 113 8.41 -0.12 -2.26
CA ARG A 113 9.22 -1.35 -2.32
C ARG A 113 10.72 -1.09 -2.29
N GLU A 114 11.17 0.04 -2.82
CA GLU A 114 12.57 0.46 -2.71
C GLU A 114 12.87 1.09 -1.35
N LEU A 115 11.91 1.84 -0.81
CA LEU A 115 12.06 2.54 0.47
C LEU A 115 12.02 1.60 1.67
N LEU A 116 11.11 0.62 1.63
CA LEU A 116 10.91 -0.36 2.69
C LEU A 116 11.76 -1.59 2.35
N PRO A 117 12.68 -2.00 3.24
CA PRO A 117 13.44 -3.21 2.99
C PRO A 117 12.48 -4.39 2.82
N ALA A 118 12.84 -5.31 1.92
CA ALA A 118 12.11 -6.56 1.73
C ALA A 118 11.88 -7.23 3.09
N SER A 119 10.76 -7.93 3.27
CA SER A 119 10.50 -8.63 4.54
C SER A 119 11.70 -9.54 4.89
N LEU A 120 11.96 -9.82 6.18
CA LEU A 120 13.02 -10.76 6.56
C LEU A 120 12.90 -12.07 5.77
N LEU A 121 11.68 -12.56 5.54
CA LEU A 121 11.40 -13.72 4.70
C LEU A 121 11.88 -13.59 3.25
N GLU A 122 11.69 -12.44 2.62
CA GLU A 122 12.17 -12.18 1.25
C GLU A 122 13.70 -11.99 1.19
N GLN A 123 14.30 -11.38 2.22
CA GLN A 123 15.75 -11.25 2.32
C GLN A 123 16.43 -12.62 2.48
N VAL A 124 15.82 -13.50 3.27
CA VAL A 124 16.35 -14.82 3.60
C VAL A 124 16.04 -15.86 2.52
N LYS A 125 14.98 -15.68 1.72
CA LYS A 125 14.79 -16.46 0.48
C LYS A 125 16.02 -16.43 -0.44
N LYS A 126 16.82 -15.38 -0.37
CA LYS A 126 18.07 -15.24 -1.14
C LYS A 126 19.30 -15.80 -0.40
N LYS A 127 19.15 -16.22 0.85
CA LYS A 127 20.22 -16.69 1.74
C LYS A 127 19.72 -17.86 2.60
N GLU A 128 19.77 -19.08 2.05
CA GLU A 128 19.29 -20.29 2.73
C GLU A 128 19.91 -20.52 4.12
N ASN A 129 21.17 -20.13 4.33
CA ASN A 129 21.86 -20.33 5.61
C ASN A 129 21.32 -19.46 6.77
N GLU A 130 20.55 -18.41 6.48
CA GLU A 130 19.96 -17.51 7.49
C GLU A 130 18.50 -17.92 7.83
N LEU A 131 17.97 -18.98 7.21
CA LEU A 131 16.57 -19.40 7.32
C LEU A 131 16.18 -19.93 8.70
N GLU A 132 17.06 -20.69 9.34
CA GLU A 132 16.80 -21.27 10.67
C GLU A 132 16.66 -20.18 11.73
N TRP A 133 17.58 -19.22 11.74
CA TRP A 133 17.58 -18.08 12.67
C TRP A 133 16.37 -17.16 12.47
N VAL A 134 15.97 -16.92 11.21
CA VAL A 134 14.78 -16.10 10.94
C VAL A 134 13.50 -16.83 11.29
N LYS A 135 13.41 -18.15 11.10
CA LYS A 135 12.28 -18.93 11.62
C LYS A 135 12.18 -18.77 13.14
N GLU A 136 13.30 -18.86 13.86
CA GLU A 136 13.35 -18.72 15.32
C GLU A 136 12.80 -17.35 15.78
N ILE A 137 13.26 -16.25 15.16
CA ILE A 137 12.73 -14.89 15.40
C ILE A 137 11.25 -14.78 15.04
N LEU A 138 10.82 -15.37 13.92
CA LEU A 138 9.43 -15.32 13.49
C LEU A 138 8.52 -16.16 14.40
N THR A 139 9.02 -17.19 15.07
CA THR A 139 8.26 -17.91 16.12
C THR A 139 8.09 -17.11 17.40
N GLU A 140 9.00 -16.18 17.71
CA GLU A 140 8.83 -15.24 18.83
C GLU A 140 7.80 -14.14 18.52
N LEU A 141 7.52 -13.92 17.24
CA LEU A 141 6.52 -12.97 16.76
C LEU A 141 5.19 -13.69 16.52
N GLU A 142 4.11 -13.23 17.13
CA GLU A 142 2.76 -13.75 16.86
C GLU A 142 2.32 -13.34 15.44
N LEU A 143 2.59 -14.20 14.46
CA LEU A 143 2.21 -13.99 13.07
C LEU A 143 0.74 -14.38 12.87
N ILE A 144 -0.16 -13.40 12.93
CA ILE A 144 -1.56 -13.58 12.53
C ILE A 144 -1.63 -13.53 11.00
N VAL A 145 -1.69 -14.71 10.37
CA VAL A 145 -1.97 -14.84 8.94
C VAL A 145 -3.48 -15.05 8.78
N ASP A 146 -4.21 -14.00 8.41
CA ASP A 146 -5.60 -14.16 7.97
C ASP A 146 -5.58 -14.68 6.52
N SER A 147 -5.59 -15.99 6.37
CA SER A 147 -5.79 -16.62 5.07
C SER A 147 -7.28 -16.57 4.74
N THR A 148 -7.71 -15.53 4.03
CA THR A 148 -9.03 -15.51 3.38
C THR A 148 -9.14 -16.74 2.47
N GLU A 149 -10.02 -17.67 2.86
CA GLU A 149 -10.45 -18.89 2.17
C GLU A 149 -9.41 -19.61 1.29
N GLN A 150 -8.85 -20.70 1.81
CA GLN A 150 -8.26 -21.73 0.95
C GLN A 150 -9.38 -22.48 0.22
N SER A 151 -9.31 -22.53 -1.11
CA SER A 151 -10.12 -23.44 -1.92
C SER A 151 -9.73 -24.89 -1.59
N ARG A 152 -10.44 -25.47 -0.64
CA ARG A 152 -10.41 -26.91 -0.34
C ARG A 152 -11.48 -27.61 -1.18
N GLU A 153 -11.09 -28.65 -1.90
CA GLU A 153 -12.04 -29.47 -2.65
C GLU A 153 -12.95 -30.22 -1.67
N ARG A 154 -14.27 -30.15 -1.87
CA ARG A 154 -15.23 -30.83 -1.00
C ARG A 154 -15.03 -32.34 -1.13
N PRO A 155 -14.81 -33.09 -0.04
CA PRO A 155 -14.72 -34.54 -0.11
C PRO A 155 -15.97 -35.11 -0.79
N SER A 156 -15.78 -35.96 -1.80
CA SER A 156 -16.84 -36.52 -2.62
C SER A 156 -17.74 -37.49 -1.83
N GLU A 157 -17.19 -38.12 -0.79
CA GLU A 157 -17.92 -39.03 0.08
C GLU A 157 -18.79 -38.28 1.10
N TYR A 158 -20.09 -38.61 1.10
CA TYR A 158 -21.10 -37.96 1.94
C TYR A 158 -20.78 -38.02 3.44
N LYS A 159 -20.23 -39.15 3.91
CA LYS A 159 -19.89 -39.35 5.33
C LYS A 159 -18.80 -38.41 5.83
N ASP A 160 -17.87 -38.03 4.96
CA ASP A 160 -16.79 -37.12 5.31
C ASP A 160 -17.22 -35.65 5.27
N GLN A 161 -18.40 -35.33 4.70
CA GLN A 161 -18.92 -33.97 4.62
C GLN A 161 -19.57 -33.50 5.92
N GLU A 162 -20.10 -34.41 6.75
CA GLU A 162 -20.74 -34.08 8.05
C GLU A 162 -19.77 -33.43 9.03
N LYS A 163 -18.47 -33.74 8.94
CA LYS A 163 -17.42 -33.13 9.78
C LYS A 163 -17.16 -31.65 9.50
N TYR A 164 -17.69 -31.11 8.40
CA TYR A 164 -17.40 -29.77 7.92
C TYR A 164 -18.65 -28.88 7.78
N GLN A 165 -19.82 -29.36 8.20
CA GLN A 165 -21.01 -28.52 8.35
C GLN A 165 -20.87 -27.72 9.65
N ILE A 166 -20.55 -26.44 9.53
CA ILE A 166 -20.69 -25.42 10.59
C ILE A 166 -22.13 -24.94 10.59
#